data_AF-A0A9X4G6R6-F1
#
_entry.id   AF-A0A9X4G6R6-F1
#
_cell.length_a   1.000
_cell.length_b   1.000
_cell.length_c   1.000
_cell.angle_alpha   90.00
_cell.angle_beta   90.00
_cell.angle_gamma   90.00
#
_symmetry.space_group_name_H-M   'P 1'
#
loop_
_entity.id
_entity.type
_entity.pdbx_description
1 polymer ?
#
loop_
_entity_poly.entity_id
_entity_poly.type
_entity_poly.pdbx_seq_one_letter_code
_entity_poly.pdbx_strand_id
1 'polypeptide(L)' 'MYAKASEIRKDIANLVKAPIRMSVSDAVEQFMRVPMGGAASVKWDRNRAPYIIEPMNCLNSREYDSVVFVGP' A
#
# COMPACT_ATOMS: atom_id res chain seq x y z
N MET A 1 22.67 -22.49 24.87
CA MET A 1 23.08 -21.07 24.81
C MET A 1 21.84 -20.26 25.14
N TYR A 2 21.76 -19.68 26.34
CA TYR A 2 20.59 -18.95 26.81
C TYR A 2 20.57 -17.55 26.15
N ALA A 3 19.42 -17.14 25.62
CA ALA A 3 19.25 -15.84 24.98
C ALA A 3 19.63 -14.70 25.94
N LYS A 4 20.49 -13.78 25.51
CA LYS A 4 20.90 -12.65 26.36
C LYS A 4 19.75 -11.67 26.49
N ALA A 5 19.55 -11.08 27.66
CA ALA A 5 18.51 -10.07 27.90
C ALA A 5 18.59 -8.87 26.91
N SER A 6 19.78 -8.55 26.43
CA SER A 6 19.99 -7.52 25.40
C SER A 6 19.41 -7.89 24.03
N GLU A 7 19.40 -9.18 23.67
CA GLU A 7 18.84 -9.67 22.40
C GLU A 7 17.31 -9.61 22.44
N ILE A 8 16.72 -10.05 23.56
CA ILE A 8 15.26 -10.00 23.78
C ILE A 8 14.74 -8.55 23.69
N ARG A 9 15.43 -7.58 24.30
CA ARG A 9 15.01 -6.17 24.23
C ARG A 9 15.06 -5.60 22.81
N LYS A 10 16.05 -5.99 22.00
CA LYS A 10 16.17 -5.52 20.61
C LYS A 10 15.07 -6.10 19.74
N ASP A 11 14.66 -7.35 20.00
CA ASP A 11 13.59 -8.00 19.26
C ASP A 11 12.23 -7.34 19.54
N ILE A 12 11.93 -7.06 20.82
CA ILE A 12 10.71 -6.35 21.23
C ILE A 12 10.63 -4.94 20.63
N ALA A 13 11.77 -4.26 20.42
CA ALA A 13 11.79 -2.92 19.84
C ALA A 13 11.15 -2.85 18.42
N ASN A 14 11.15 -3.96 17.67
CA ASN A 14 10.48 -4.02 16.38
C ASN A 14 8.95 -3.93 16.49
N LEU A 15 8.37 -4.34 17.61
CA LEU A 15 6.92 -4.26 17.85
C LEU A 15 6.46 -2.81 18.08
N VAL A 16 7.36 -1.94 18.53
CA VAL A 16 7.09 -0.50 18.76
C VAL A 16 7.37 0.34 17.51
N LYS A 17 7.98 -0.25 16.48
CA LYS A 17 8.32 0.46 15.25
C LYS A 17 7.04 0.95 14.58
N ALA A 18 7.02 2.23 14.22
CA ALA A 18 5.95 2.77 13.39
C ALA A 18 5.82 1.92 12.13
N PRO A 19 4.61 1.48 11.74
CA PRO A 19 4.51 0.61 10.59
C PRO A 19 4.88 1.41 9.34
N ILE A 20 5.57 0.76 8.40
CA ILE A 20 5.97 1.39 7.14
C ILE A 20 4.68 1.84 6.43
N ARG A 21 4.57 3.14 6.17
CA ARG A 21 3.43 3.73 5.46
C ARG A 21 3.81 3.89 4.00
N MET A 22 3.02 3.28 3.13
CA MET A 22 3.03 3.47 1.69
C MET A 22 1.63 3.95 1.30
N SER A 23 1.53 4.92 0.38
CA SER A 23 0.21 5.32 -0.11
C SER A 23 -0.41 4.18 -0.93
N VAL A 24 -1.73 4.08 -0.96
CA VAL A 24 -2.42 3.02 -1.71
C VAL A 24 -2.04 3.09 -3.19
N SER A 25 -1.98 4.30 -3.75
CA SER A 25 -1.54 4.52 -5.14
C SER A 25 -0.10 4.05 -5.41
N ASP A 26 0.85 4.25 -4.50
CA ASP A 26 2.23 3.75 -4.65
C ASP A 26 2.29 2.22 -4.65
N ALA A 27 1.53 1.58 -3.76
CA ALA A 27 1.44 0.12 -3.72
C ALA A 27 0.84 -0.45 -5.02
N VAL A 28 -0.22 0.18 -5.53
CA VAL A 28 -0.88 -0.22 -6.77
C VAL A 28 0.09 -0.10 -7.96
N GLU A 29 0.83 0.99 -8.08
CA GLU A 29 1.83 1.15 -9.15
C GLU A 29 2.98 0.13 -9.08
N GLN A 30 3.40 -0.23 -7.87
CA GLN A 30 4.48 -1.18 -7.69
C GLN A 30 4.04 -2.62 -7.99
N PHE A 31 2.83 -3.01 -7.57
CA PHE A 31 2.42 -4.41 -7.49
C PHE A 31 1.26 -4.79 -8.42
N MET A 32 0.40 -3.87 -8.83
CA MET A 32 -0.79 -4.17 -9.62
C MET A 32 -0.46 -4.41 -11.10
N ARG A 33 -1.17 -5.36 -11.70
CA ARG A 33 -1.15 -5.62 -13.14
C ARG A 33 -2.54 -5.51 -13.73
N VAL A 34 -2.64 -4.85 -14.87
CA VAL A 34 -3.88 -4.71 -15.65
C VAL A 34 -3.88 -5.78 -16.74
N PRO A 35 -4.91 -6.64 -16.81
CA PRO A 35 -5.03 -7.61 -17.88
C PRO A 35 -5.24 -6.88 -19.21
N MET A 36 -4.44 -7.23 -20.20
CA MET A 36 -4.63 -6.81 -21.59
C MET A 36 -5.09 -8.08 -22.32
N GLY A 37 -6.27 -8.05 -22.95
CA GLY A 37 -6.97 -9.24 -23.44
C GLY A 37 -6.09 -10.37 -24.02
N GLY A 38 -6.50 -11.62 -23.77
CA GLY A 38 -5.67 -12.80 -24.02
C GLY A 38 -4.85 -13.17 -22.77
N ALA A 39 -3.60 -13.63 -22.98
CA ALA A 39 -2.71 -14.07 -21.89
C ALA A 39 -1.72 -12.99 -21.41
N ALA A 40 -1.92 -11.72 -21.80
CA ALA A 40 -1.00 -10.62 -21.48
C ALA A 40 -1.48 -9.81 -20.27
N SER A 41 -0.52 -9.24 -19.54
CA SER A 41 -0.79 -8.24 -18.50
C SER A 41 0.31 -7.20 -18.51
N VAL A 42 -0.05 -5.95 -18.23
CA VAL A 42 0.88 -4.82 -18.11
C VAL A 42 0.88 -4.31 -16.68
N LYS A 43 1.95 -3.66 -16.24
CA LYS A 43 1.90 -2.93 -14.98
C LYS A 43 0.92 -1.78 -15.08
N TRP A 44 0.23 -1.49 -13.99
CA TRP A 44 -0.57 -0.28 -13.90
C TRP A 44 0.34 0.96 -13.90
N ASP A 45 -0.08 2.03 -14.58
CA ASP A 45 0.64 3.29 -14.69
C ASP A 45 -0.24 4.43 -14.15
N ARG A 46 0.28 5.13 -13.15
CA ARG A 46 -0.38 6.25 -12.49
C ARG A 46 -0.73 7.39 -13.43
N ASN A 47 0.10 7.62 -14.44
CA ASN A 47 -0.09 8.72 -15.39
C ASN A 47 -1.22 8.45 -16.38
N ARG A 48 -1.63 7.19 -16.53
CA ARG A 48 -2.70 6.79 -17.45
C ARG A 48 -4.10 7.05 -16.90
N ALA A 49 -4.29 6.92 -15.58
CA ALA A 49 -5.56 7.15 -14.91
C ALA A 49 -5.39 8.04 -13.66
N PRO A 50 -4.94 9.31 -13.83
CA PRO A 50 -4.55 10.15 -12.71
C PRO A 50 -5.72 10.51 -11.77
N TYR A 51 -6.95 10.48 -12.29
CA TYR A 51 -8.16 10.77 -11.52
C TYR A 51 -8.44 9.78 -10.39
N ILE A 52 -7.80 8.59 -10.39
CA ILE A 52 -8.02 7.57 -9.35
C ILE A 52 -7.08 7.73 -8.15
N ILE A 53 -6.05 8.58 -8.26
CA ILE A 53 -4.99 8.70 -7.25
C ILE A 53 -5.53 9.24 -5.93
N GLU A 54 -6.25 10.35 -6.00
CA GLU A 54 -6.87 10.99 -4.83
C GLU A 54 -7.86 10.03 -4.12
N PRO A 55 -8.84 9.42 -4.80
CA PRO A 55 -9.79 8.55 -4.12
C PRO A 55 -9.13 7.28 -3.56
N MET A 56 -8.09 6.74 -4.21
CA MET A 56 -7.30 5.63 -3.64
C MET A 56 -6.63 6.03 -2.32
N ASN A 57 -6.02 7.22 -2.28
CA ASN A 57 -5.28 7.66 -1.10
C ASN A 57 -6.21 8.10 0.04
N CYS A 58 -7.44 8.53 -0.27
CA CYS A 58 -8.47 8.84 0.72
C CYS A 58 -8.84 7.64 1.61
N LEU A 59 -8.65 6.40 1.16
CA LEU A 59 -8.84 5.19 1.96
C LEU A 59 -7.93 5.11 3.20
N ASN A 60 -6.81 5.81 3.21
CA ASN A 60 -5.91 5.87 4.37
C ASN A 60 -6.29 6.98 5.37
N SER A 61 -7.25 7.85 5.03
CA SER A 61 -7.71 8.89 5.93
C SER A 61 -8.63 8.32 7.01
N ARG A 62 -8.59 8.91 8.20
CA ARG A 62 -9.52 8.61 9.30
C ARG A 62 -10.75 9.51 9.30
N GLU A 63 -10.80 10.48 8.38
CA GLU A 63 -11.93 11.39 8.20
C GLU A 63 -13.11 10.72 7.50
N TYR A 64 -12.84 9.63 6.78
CA TYR A 64 -13.82 8.91 5.97
C TYR A 64 -13.86 7.44 6.39
N ASP A 65 -15.07 6.92 6.59
CA ASP A 65 -15.27 5.49 6.85
C ASP A 65 -15.25 4.67 5.54
N SER A 66 -15.57 5.29 4.41
CA SER A 66 -15.59 4.65 3.09
C SER A 66 -15.42 5.66 1.95
N VAL A 67 -15.01 5.16 0.78
CA VAL A 67 -14.86 5.95 -0.46
C VAL A 67 -15.64 5.28 -1.58
N VAL A 68 -16.51 6.04 -2.25
CA VAL A 68 -17.19 5.61 -3.48
C VAL A 68 -16.61 6.43 -4.62
N PHE A 69 -16.08 5.74 -5.64
CA PHE A 69 -15.54 6.37 -6.83
C PHE A 69 -16.50 6.16 -8.01
N VAL A 70 -16.86 7.26 -8.69
CA VAL A 70 -17.62 7.24 -9.95
C VAL A 70 -16.71 7.75 -11.05
N GLY A 71 -16.31 6.85 -11.95
CA GLY A 71 -15.44 7.16 -13.07
C GLY A 71 -16.18 7.69 -14.30
N PRO A 72 -15.42 8.22 -15.29
CA PRO A 72 -15.95 8.56 -16.61
C PRO A 72 -16.38 7.32 -17.41
#